data_AF-A0A7M7QB26-F1
#
_entry.id   AF-A0A7M7QB26-F1
#
_cell.length_a   1.000
_cell.length_b   1.000
_cell.length_c   1.000
_cell.angle_alpha   90.00
_cell.angle_beta   90.00
_cell.angle_gamma   90.00
#
_symmetry.space_group_name_H-M   'P 1'
#
loop_
_entity.id
_entity.type
_entity.pdbx_description
1 polymer ?
#
loop_
_entity_poly.entity_id
_entity_poly.type
_entity_poly.pdbx_seq_one_letter_code
_entity_poly.pdbx_strand_id
1 'polypeptide(L)'
;MHGPICSMHQRRTSCLLPAVPELTSENCLSLNVYTTKLPDSKNKVKRPVIVLFHPGGFYGFSAQSYLFGPQYYLDQDIVLVTVNYRLATFGFMSTGDARAPGNRVPVYNYQSTYQGRYSFAVWSNTQKPYGVVHHDDLLYLFYMSFGFPFFNATDPESAVVEKMTTMWANFAKTGEPIPKYNKLFKGVTWPSLQPQNQQLFRNWRFVCCQKQHVSRES
;
A
#
# COMPACT_ATOMS: atom_id res chain seq x y z
N MET A 1 12.54 -11.73 -11.95
CA MET A 1 11.76 -11.79 -13.20
C MET A 1 10.30 -11.76 -12.79
N HIS A 2 9.55 -10.77 -13.26
CA HIS A 2 8.15 -10.57 -12.85
C HIS A 2 7.21 -11.33 -13.78
N GLY A 3 6.06 -11.76 -13.26
CA GLY A 3 4.97 -12.29 -14.09
C GLY A 3 4.22 -11.18 -14.86
N PRO A 4 3.36 -11.55 -15.82
CA PRO A 4 2.61 -10.59 -16.61
C PRO A 4 1.58 -9.84 -15.76
N ILE A 5 1.29 -8.61 -16.17
CA ILE A 5 0.32 -7.69 -15.58
C ILE A 5 -1.09 -8.17 -15.93
N CYS A 6 -2.04 -8.05 -14.99
CA CYS A 6 -3.44 -8.37 -15.25
C CYS A 6 -4.08 -7.41 -16.26
N SER A 7 -4.93 -7.96 -17.14
CA SER A 7 -5.79 -7.18 -18.05
C SER A 7 -6.50 -6.05 -17.32
N MET A 8 -6.17 -4.81 -17.70
CA MET A 8 -6.65 -3.57 -17.07
C MET A 8 -7.35 -2.66 -18.09
N HIS A 9 -8.23 -1.78 -17.62
CA HIS A 9 -8.97 -0.88 -18.51
C HIS A 9 -8.07 0.25 -19.03
N GLN A 10 -7.47 0.03 -20.21
CA GLN A 10 -6.47 0.91 -20.79
C GLN A 10 -7.10 2.17 -21.43
N ARG A 11 -7.53 3.11 -20.58
CA ARG A 11 -7.88 4.46 -21.05
C ARG A 11 -6.62 5.13 -21.63
N ARG A 12 -6.67 5.49 -22.92
CA ARG A 12 -5.65 6.30 -23.62
C ARG A 12 -5.49 7.73 -23.07
N THR A 13 -6.04 8.04 -21.89
CA THR A 13 -6.17 9.40 -21.33
C THR A 13 -5.56 9.58 -19.93
N SER A 14 -4.68 8.67 -19.49
CA SER A 14 -3.87 8.85 -18.27
C SER A 14 -2.38 8.96 -18.63
N CYS A 15 -1.86 10.18 -18.63
CA CYS A 15 -0.55 10.53 -19.22
C CYS A 15 0.69 10.14 -18.41
N LEU A 16 0.60 9.19 -17.47
CA LEU A 16 1.67 8.92 -16.48
C LEU A 16 2.10 7.45 -16.35
N LEU A 17 1.59 6.56 -17.19
CA LEU A 17 2.12 5.19 -17.30
C LEU A 17 2.68 4.97 -18.71
N PRO A 18 3.97 4.61 -18.86
CA PRO A 18 4.46 4.15 -20.15
C PRO A 18 3.66 2.91 -20.56
N ALA A 19 3.09 2.94 -21.76
CA ALA A 19 2.43 1.77 -22.31
C ALA A 19 3.49 0.70 -22.56
N VAL A 20 3.44 -0.40 -21.81
CA VAL A 20 4.27 -1.60 -22.03
C VAL A 20 3.37 -2.65 -22.69
N PRO A 21 3.29 -2.72 -24.04
CA PRO A 21 2.17 -3.38 -24.71
C PRO A 21 2.22 -4.92 -24.64
N GLU A 22 3.40 -5.49 -24.40
CA GLU A 22 3.66 -6.94 -24.47
C GLU A 22 3.57 -7.67 -23.13
N LEU A 23 3.25 -6.95 -22.04
CA LEU A 23 3.34 -7.50 -20.67
C LEU A 23 1.99 -7.71 -19.98
N THR A 24 0.87 -7.73 -20.72
CA THR A 24 -0.48 -7.95 -20.17
C THR A 24 -1.04 -9.33 -20.51
N SER A 25 -1.71 -9.97 -19.55
CA SER A 25 -2.35 -11.28 -19.72
C SER A 25 -3.51 -11.47 -18.74
N GLU A 26 -4.43 -12.38 -19.04
CA GLU A 26 -5.39 -12.91 -18.04
C GLU A 26 -4.72 -13.94 -17.11
N ASN A 27 -3.69 -14.64 -17.58
CA ASN A 27 -2.87 -15.54 -16.76
C ASN A 27 -1.81 -14.74 -15.98
N CYS A 28 -2.29 -13.81 -15.15
CA CYS A 28 -1.48 -12.81 -14.44
C CYS A 28 -1.30 -13.09 -12.95
N LEU A 29 -1.81 -14.21 -12.42
CA LEU A 29 -1.81 -14.53 -10.99
C LEU A 29 -0.43 -14.97 -10.51
N SER A 30 0.51 -14.02 -10.52
CA SER A 30 1.88 -14.14 -10.06
C SER A 30 2.11 -13.32 -8.80
N LEU A 31 3.00 -13.82 -7.93
CA LEU A 31 3.53 -13.09 -6.79
C LEU A 31 5.05 -12.95 -6.90
N ASN A 32 5.59 -11.86 -6.36
CA ASN A 32 7.03 -11.64 -6.23
C ASN A 32 7.38 -11.67 -4.74
N VAL A 33 8.46 -12.35 -4.37
CA VAL A 33 8.92 -12.46 -2.97
C VAL A 33 10.27 -11.77 -2.82
N TYR A 34 10.35 -10.85 -1.85
CA TYR A 34 11.54 -10.07 -1.53
C TYR A 34 11.93 -10.31 -0.07
N THR A 35 13.20 -10.67 0.17
CA THR A 35 13.75 -10.81 1.52
C THR A 35 15.28 -10.71 1.46
N THR A 36 15.92 -10.28 2.55
CA THR A 36 17.38 -10.07 2.62
C THR A 36 18.21 -11.32 2.86
N LYS A 37 17.58 -12.44 3.28
CA LYS A 37 18.25 -13.71 3.57
C LYS A 37 17.33 -14.86 3.22
N LEU A 38 17.84 -15.86 2.51
CA LEU A 38 17.11 -17.09 2.22
C LEU A 38 17.26 -18.09 3.39
N PRO A 39 16.28 -18.99 3.59
CA PRO A 39 16.43 -20.07 4.57
C PRO A 39 17.53 -21.04 4.12
N ASP A 40 18.42 -21.40 5.03
CA ASP A 40 19.45 -22.43 4.80
C ASP A 40 19.04 -23.74 5.48
N SER A 41 19.56 -24.87 4.99
CA SER A 41 19.26 -26.22 5.48
C SER A 41 19.55 -26.40 6.97
N LYS A 42 20.51 -25.63 7.51
CA LYS A 42 20.86 -25.61 8.94
C LYS A 42 20.08 -24.57 9.77
N ASN A 43 19.43 -23.59 9.13
CA ASN A 43 18.88 -22.42 9.84
C ASN A 43 17.53 -21.97 9.25
N LYS A 44 16.45 -22.60 9.73
CA LYS A 44 15.06 -22.31 9.34
C LYS A 44 14.53 -21.05 10.05
N VAL A 45 15.10 -19.89 9.71
CA VAL A 45 14.67 -18.59 10.25
C VAL A 45 13.25 -18.27 9.78
N LYS A 46 12.31 -18.16 10.71
CA LYS A 46 10.96 -17.65 10.45
C LYS A 46 10.98 -16.11 10.50
N ARG A 47 10.30 -15.47 9.55
CA ARG A 47 10.19 -14.02 9.43
C ARG A 47 8.72 -13.60 9.32
N PRO A 48 8.37 -12.38 9.77
CA PRO A 48 7.06 -11.78 9.47
C PRO A 48 6.90 -11.60 7.96
N VAL A 49 5.66 -11.68 7.48
CA VAL A 49 5.33 -11.54 6.06
C VAL A 49 4.38 -10.36 5.88
N ILE A 50 4.75 -9.41 5.02
CA ILE A 50 3.85 -8.37 4.53
C ILE A 50 3.42 -8.78 3.12
N VAL A 51 2.11 -8.87 2.89
CA VAL A 51 1.53 -9.18 1.57
C VAL A 51 0.86 -7.93 1.03
N LEU A 52 1.44 -7.34 -0.02
CA LEU A 52 0.89 -6.19 -0.73
C LEU A 52 0.02 -6.68 -1.90
N PHE A 53 -1.29 -6.44 -1.78
CA PHE A 53 -2.17 -6.29 -2.93
C PHE A 53 -2.05 -4.85 -3.42
N HIS A 54 -1.61 -4.65 -4.65
CA HIS A 54 -1.35 -3.30 -5.15
C HIS A 54 -2.64 -2.45 -5.20
N PRO A 55 -2.56 -1.13 -4.95
CA PRO A 55 -3.66 -0.20 -5.16
C PRO A 55 -3.94 0.01 -6.66
N GLY A 56 -4.71 1.05 -7.01
CA GLY A 56 -5.14 1.30 -8.40
C GLY A 56 -6.65 1.16 -8.63
N GLY A 57 -7.46 1.39 -7.58
CA GLY A 57 -8.93 1.42 -7.67
C GLY A 57 -9.59 0.11 -8.10
N PHE A 58 -8.86 -1.02 -8.00
CA PHE A 58 -9.24 -2.34 -8.52
C PHE A 58 -9.33 -2.44 -10.06
N TYR A 59 -8.82 -1.46 -10.82
CA TYR A 59 -8.87 -1.45 -12.30
C TYR A 59 -7.53 -1.14 -12.99
N GLY A 60 -6.45 -0.88 -12.24
CA GLY A 60 -5.11 -0.59 -12.79
C GLY A 60 -3.96 -0.89 -11.83
N PHE A 61 -2.74 -0.50 -12.24
CA PHE A 61 -1.45 -0.90 -11.66
C PHE A 61 -1.17 -2.42 -11.70
N SER A 62 -0.03 -2.83 -11.12
CA SER A 62 0.45 -4.21 -11.03
C SER A 62 1.46 -4.36 -9.90
N ALA A 63 1.86 -5.59 -9.58
CA ALA A 63 2.90 -5.94 -8.60
C ALA A 63 4.35 -5.73 -9.09
N GLN A 64 4.54 -5.10 -10.27
CA GLN A 64 5.86 -4.77 -10.84
C GLN A 64 6.69 -3.89 -9.89
N SER A 65 8.00 -4.17 -9.76
CA SER A 65 8.87 -3.45 -8.82
C SER A 65 9.19 -2.00 -9.21
N TYR A 66 8.85 -1.56 -10.43
CA TYR A 66 8.96 -0.15 -10.82
C TYR A 66 7.76 0.68 -10.34
N LEU A 67 6.64 0.03 -9.99
CA LEU A 67 5.49 0.66 -9.34
C LEU A 67 5.62 0.58 -7.82
N PHE A 68 5.93 -0.60 -7.27
CA PHE A 68 6.02 -0.84 -5.82
C PHE A 68 7.35 -1.52 -5.47
N GLY A 69 8.43 -0.75 -5.53
CA GLY A 69 9.78 -1.23 -5.25
C GLY A 69 9.98 -1.59 -3.77
N PRO A 70 10.64 -2.73 -3.45
CA PRO A 70 10.82 -3.22 -2.08
C PRO A 70 11.86 -2.45 -1.26
N GLN A 71 12.58 -1.48 -1.84
CA GLN A 71 13.86 -0.96 -1.34
C GLN A 71 13.78 -0.50 0.13
N TYR A 72 12.79 0.31 0.50
CA TYR A 72 12.62 0.80 1.88
C TYR A 72 12.30 -0.31 2.90
N TYR A 73 11.78 -1.45 2.45
CA TYR A 73 11.51 -2.61 3.28
C TYR A 73 12.70 -3.57 3.41
N LEU A 74 13.74 -3.44 2.58
CA LEU A 74 14.92 -4.32 2.66
C LEU A 74 15.79 -4.02 3.90
N ASP A 75 15.68 -2.84 4.49
CA ASP A 75 16.32 -2.54 5.79
C ASP A 75 15.62 -3.25 6.97
N GLN A 76 14.41 -3.79 6.75
CA GLN A 76 13.62 -4.47 7.77
C GLN A 76 13.80 -5.99 7.68
N ASP A 77 13.92 -6.66 8.83
CA ASP A 77 13.96 -8.12 8.91
C ASP A 77 12.55 -8.72 8.68
N ILE A 78 12.13 -8.75 7.41
CA ILE A 78 10.81 -9.22 6.95
C ILE A 78 10.90 -10.03 5.64
N VAL A 79 9.76 -10.57 5.21
CA VAL A 79 9.49 -10.98 3.83
C VAL A 79 8.39 -10.06 3.28
N LEU A 80 8.66 -9.38 2.16
CA LEU A 80 7.65 -8.62 1.41
C LEU A 80 7.21 -9.45 0.21
N VAL A 81 5.90 -9.63 0.05
CA VAL A 81 5.28 -10.31 -1.10
C VAL A 81 4.41 -9.31 -1.84
N THR A 82 4.66 -9.07 -3.13
CA THR A 82 3.75 -8.27 -3.97
C THR A 82 2.95 -9.18 -4.88
N VAL A 83 1.63 -8.98 -4.96
CA VAL A 83 0.69 -9.91 -5.61
C VAL A 83 -0.06 -9.22 -6.75
N ASN A 84 -0.02 -9.81 -7.96
CA ASN A 84 -0.96 -9.48 -9.02
C ASN A 84 -2.29 -10.19 -8.75
N TYR A 85 -3.39 -9.45 -8.84
CA TYR A 85 -4.76 -9.98 -8.72
C TYR A 85 -5.59 -9.48 -9.90
N ARG A 86 -6.61 -10.26 -10.31
CA ARG A 86 -7.47 -9.91 -11.44
C ARG A 86 -8.16 -8.57 -11.20
N LEU A 87 -8.23 -7.74 -12.25
CA LEU A 87 -8.71 -6.36 -12.20
C LEU A 87 -10.05 -6.20 -12.92
N ALA A 88 -10.72 -5.08 -12.63
CA ALA A 88 -12.01 -4.68 -13.21
C ALA A 88 -13.03 -5.84 -13.19
N THR A 89 -13.79 -6.00 -14.26
CA THR A 89 -14.81 -7.06 -14.42
C THR A 89 -14.26 -8.46 -14.16
N PHE A 90 -13.01 -8.74 -14.56
CA PHE A 90 -12.40 -10.07 -14.39
C PHE A 90 -12.09 -10.45 -12.92
N GLY A 91 -11.99 -9.46 -12.03
CA GLY A 91 -11.76 -9.68 -10.60
C GLY A 91 -12.96 -9.41 -9.68
N PHE A 92 -13.86 -8.50 -10.11
CA PHE A 92 -14.85 -7.88 -9.21
C PHE A 92 -16.29 -7.86 -9.76
N MET A 93 -16.58 -8.62 -10.83
CA MET A 93 -17.97 -8.80 -11.28
C MET A 93 -18.81 -9.51 -10.21
N SER A 94 -20.04 -9.03 -10.01
CA SER A 94 -21.05 -9.65 -9.16
C SER A 94 -22.43 -9.50 -9.79
N THR A 95 -23.23 -10.57 -9.74
CA THR A 95 -24.62 -10.61 -10.21
C THR A 95 -25.62 -10.39 -9.07
N GLY A 96 -25.15 -10.32 -7.82
CA GLY A 96 -26.01 -10.26 -6.63
C GLY A 96 -26.65 -11.59 -6.23
N ASP A 97 -26.35 -12.68 -6.93
CA ASP A 97 -26.81 -14.03 -6.62
C ASP A 97 -25.66 -14.91 -6.05
N ALA A 98 -25.97 -16.18 -5.73
CA ALA A 98 -25.01 -17.13 -5.19
C ALA A 98 -23.95 -17.63 -6.19
N ARG A 99 -24.11 -17.35 -7.49
CA ARG A 99 -23.17 -17.75 -8.57
C ARG A 99 -22.07 -16.70 -8.77
N ALA A 100 -22.36 -15.42 -8.55
CA ALA A 100 -21.35 -14.36 -8.43
C ALA A 100 -21.67 -13.39 -7.28
N PRO A 101 -21.46 -13.79 -6.01
CA PRO A 101 -21.82 -12.98 -4.83
C PRO A 101 -20.91 -11.76 -4.60
N GLY A 102 -19.77 -11.68 -5.31
CA GLY A 102 -18.78 -10.64 -5.15
C GLY A 102 -17.96 -10.75 -3.87
N ASN A 103 -17.00 -9.83 -3.70
CA ASN A 103 -16.06 -9.84 -2.58
C ASN A 103 -16.51 -8.83 -1.50
N ARG A 104 -17.10 -9.32 -0.40
CA ARG A 104 -17.48 -8.49 0.75
C ARG A 104 -16.75 -8.95 2.00
N VAL A 105 -15.89 -8.09 2.55
CA VAL A 105 -15.16 -8.29 3.81
C VAL A 105 -15.12 -6.98 4.60
N PRO A 106 -14.99 -6.99 5.93
CA PRO A 106 -14.69 -5.81 6.72
C PRO A 106 -13.35 -5.19 6.30
N VAL A 107 -13.25 -3.86 6.27
CA VAL A 107 -12.05 -3.15 5.81
C VAL A 107 -11.62 -2.08 6.82
N TYR A 108 -10.32 -2.02 7.06
CA TYR A 108 -9.63 -1.05 7.90
C TYR A 108 -8.82 -0.09 7.00
N ASN A 109 -9.19 1.20 6.94
CA ASN A 109 -8.48 2.24 6.18
C ASN A 109 -7.44 2.99 7.05
N TYR A 110 -6.85 4.07 6.54
CA TYR A 110 -6.22 5.08 7.40
C TYR A 110 -6.29 6.47 6.77
N GLN A 111 -5.90 7.49 7.53
CA GLN A 111 -5.75 8.86 7.06
C GLN A 111 -4.28 9.26 7.12
N SER A 112 -3.64 9.40 5.97
CA SER A 112 -2.35 10.09 5.89
C SER A 112 -2.56 11.60 6.00
N THR A 113 -1.70 12.26 6.76
CA THR A 113 -1.67 13.74 6.90
C THR A 113 -0.26 14.31 6.69
N TYR A 114 0.71 13.49 6.29
CA TYR A 114 2.06 13.97 5.98
C TYR A 114 2.11 14.45 4.53
N GLN A 115 2.58 15.67 4.32
CA GLN A 115 2.82 16.25 3.00
C GLN A 115 4.32 16.38 2.77
N GLY A 116 4.89 15.52 1.93
CA GLY A 116 6.27 15.64 1.45
C GLY A 116 6.41 16.63 0.30
N ARG A 117 7.61 16.70 -0.28
CA ARG A 117 7.88 17.53 -1.48
C ARG A 117 7.19 17.03 -2.75
N TYR A 118 6.89 15.73 -2.80
CA TYR A 118 6.29 15.04 -3.93
C TYR A 118 4.89 14.53 -3.56
N SER A 119 3.99 14.52 -4.55
CA SER A 119 2.60 14.07 -4.42
C SER A 119 2.08 13.60 -5.78
N PHE A 120 1.07 12.72 -5.77
CA PHE A 120 0.32 12.32 -6.96
C PHE A 120 -0.57 13.45 -7.52
N ALA A 121 -0.80 14.53 -6.76
CA ALA A 121 -1.54 15.69 -7.22
C ALA A 121 -0.70 16.97 -7.05
N VAL A 122 -0.24 17.52 -8.17
CA VAL A 122 0.54 18.78 -8.22
C VAL A 122 -0.10 19.81 -9.14
N TRP A 123 0.01 21.08 -8.77
CA TRP A 123 -0.41 22.21 -9.61
C TRP A 123 0.40 22.24 -10.91
N SER A 124 -0.26 22.22 -12.07
CA SER A 124 0.42 22.13 -13.38
C SER A 124 1.46 23.23 -13.62
N ASN A 125 1.20 24.45 -13.14
CA ASN A 125 2.04 25.64 -13.33
C ASN A 125 3.24 25.73 -12.38
N THR A 126 3.17 25.16 -11.17
CA THR A 126 4.21 25.31 -10.13
C THR A 126 4.84 23.99 -9.71
N GLN A 127 4.27 22.86 -10.11
CA GLN A 127 4.63 21.49 -9.69
C GLN A 127 4.62 21.30 -8.17
N LYS A 128 3.95 22.19 -7.41
CA LYS A 128 3.78 22.06 -5.96
C LYS A 128 2.59 21.13 -5.66
N PRO A 129 2.66 20.29 -4.61
CA PRO A 129 1.51 19.51 -4.15
C PRO A 129 0.27 20.38 -3.86
N TYR A 130 -0.92 19.89 -4.24
CA TYR A 130 -2.20 20.50 -3.84
C TYR A 130 -2.45 20.39 -2.33
N GLY A 131 -1.90 19.33 -1.71
CA GLY A 131 -2.15 18.87 -0.35
C GLY A 131 -1.76 17.39 -0.28
N VAL A 132 -2.18 16.70 0.78
CA VAL A 132 -2.05 15.22 0.86
C VAL A 132 -3.20 14.57 0.10
N VAL A 133 -2.89 13.70 -0.87
CA VAL A 133 -3.89 12.95 -1.63
C VAL A 133 -3.72 11.44 -1.49
N HIS A 134 -4.72 10.70 -1.98
CA HIS A 134 -4.68 9.25 -2.10
C HIS A 134 -3.47 8.80 -2.93
N HIS A 135 -2.74 7.79 -2.44
CA HIS A 135 -1.45 7.27 -2.90
C HIS A 135 -0.19 8.00 -2.39
N ASP A 136 -0.25 9.21 -1.83
CA ASP A 136 0.97 9.91 -1.37
C ASP A 136 1.70 9.16 -0.25
N ASP A 137 0.96 8.42 0.56
CA ASP A 137 1.46 7.54 1.62
C ASP A 137 2.32 6.37 1.10
N LEU A 138 2.10 5.94 -0.13
CA LEU A 138 2.84 4.84 -0.77
C LEU A 138 4.26 5.26 -1.12
N LEU A 139 4.50 6.55 -1.36
CA LEU A 139 5.83 7.12 -1.63
C LEU A 139 6.80 6.88 -0.45
N TYR A 140 6.28 6.68 0.76
CA TYR A 140 7.06 6.42 1.97
C TYR A 140 7.10 4.94 2.37
N LEU A 141 6.40 4.07 1.63
CA LEU A 141 6.36 2.62 1.84
C LEU A 141 7.10 1.86 0.74
N PHE A 142 7.05 2.35 -0.49
CA PHE A 142 7.60 1.69 -1.67
C PHE A 142 8.36 2.70 -2.54
N TYR A 143 9.45 2.24 -3.17
CA TYR A 143 10.11 3.07 -4.18
C TYR A 143 9.32 3.00 -5.49
N MET A 144 8.66 4.11 -5.85
CA MET A 144 7.79 4.21 -7.01
C MET A 144 8.54 4.82 -8.22
N SER A 145 9.54 4.08 -8.73
CA SER A 145 10.50 4.57 -9.74
C SER A 145 9.89 4.98 -11.09
N PHE A 146 8.60 4.71 -11.32
CA PHE A 146 7.88 5.12 -12.53
C PHE A 146 7.73 6.65 -12.68
N GLY A 147 7.77 7.40 -11.57
CA GLY A 147 7.53 8.84 -11.57
C GLY A 147 8.09 9.62 -10.38
N PHE A 148 8.70 8.95 -9.40
CA PHE A 148 9.20 9.56 -8.18
C PHE A 148 10.66 9.18 -7.89
N PRO A 149 11.47 10.09 -7.29
CA PRO A 149 12.83 9.78 -6.90
C PRO A 149 12.87 8.82 -5.70
N PHE A 150 14.02 8.19 -5.49
CA PHE A 150 14.31 7.46 -4.26
C PHE A 150 14.73 8.46 -3.17
N PHE A 151 14.02 8.47 -2.04
CA PHE A 151 14.42 9.24 -0.86
C PHE A 151 15.64 8.63 -0.15
N ASN A 152 16.74 9.38 -0.10
CA ASN A 152 17.97 9.05 0.60
C ASN A 152 17.91 9.49 2.07
N ALA A 153 18.86 9.04 2.89
CA ALA A 153 18.99 9.44 4.30
C ALA A 153 19.16 10.96 4.54
N THR A 154 19.50 11.72 3.50
CA THR A 154 19.61 13.20 3.53
C THR A 154 18.29 13.93 3.27
N ASP A 155 17.27 13.24 2.74
CA ASP A 155 15.99 13.85 2.38
C ASP A 155 15.07 14.01 3.60
N PRO A 156 14.24 15.07 3.68
CA PRO A 156 13.33 15.29 4.80
C PRO A 156 12.24 14.20 4.91
N GLU A 157 11.93 13.50 3.81
CA GLU A 157 11.02 12.36 3.78
C GLU A 157 11.60 11.09 4.45
N SER A 158 12.93 10.97 4.60
CA SER A 158 13.60 9.77 5.14
C SER A 158 13.09 9.37 6.53
N ALA A 159 12.88 10.36 7.41
CA ALA A 159 12.35 10.14 8.76
C ALA A 159 10.88 9.66 8.76
N VAL A 160 10.15 9.84 7.65
CA VAL A 160 8.79 9.29 7.46
C VAL A 160 8.86 7.89 6.86
N VAL A 161 9.74 7.67 5.88
CA VAL A 161 10.04 6.32 5.34
C VAL A 161 10.43 5.36 6.47
N GLU A 162 11.39 5.75 7.31
CA GLU A 162 11.86 4.94 8.44
C GLU A 162 10.74 4.63 9.44
N LYS A 163 9.94 5.64 9.79
CA LYS A 163 8.78 5.46 10.70
C LYS A 163 7.72 4.55 10.09
N MET A 164 7.32 4.78 8.85
CA MET A 164 6.24 4.02 8.22
C MET A 164 6.66 2.56 8.00
N THR A 165 7.84 2.30 7.40
CA THR A 165 8.33 0.92 7.22
C THR A 165 8.55 0.18 8.54
N THR A 166 9.07 0.86 9.58
CA THR A 166 9.21 0.26 10.91
C THR A 166 7.85 -0.05 11.55
N MET A 167 6.85 0.83 11.39
CA MET A 167 5.50 0.63 11.91
C MET A 167 4.83 -0.59 11.28
N TRP A 168 4.88 -0.70 9.95
CA TRP A 168 4.33 -1.84 9.22
C TRP A 168 5.10 -3.15 9.49
N ALA A 169 6.43 -3.09 9.60
CA ALA A 169 7.24 -4.25 9.98
C ALA A 169 6.96 -4.70 11.43
N ASN A 170 6.72 -3.79 12.37
CA ASN A 170 6.37 -4.12 13.75
C ASN A 170 4.96 -4.71 13.86
N PHE A 171 4.00 -4.17 13.09
CA PHE A 171 2.65 -4.74 12.98
C PHE A 171 2.70 -6.18 12.44
N ALA A 172 3.45 -6.43 11.37
CA ALA A 172 3.62 -7.78 10.81
C ALA A 172 4.34 -8.76 11.77
N LYS A 173 5.12 -8.26 12.73
CA LYS A 173 5.80 -9.06 13.76
C LYS A 173 4.93 -9.35 15.00
N THR A 174 4.05 -8.42 15.37
CA THR A 174 3.46 -8.40 16.73
C THR A 174 1.94 -8.16 16.79
N GLY A 175 1.31 -7.76 15.68
CA GLY A 175 -0.05 -7.23 15.67
C GLY A 175 -0.17 -5.78 16.17
N GLU A 176 0.91 -5.19 16.68
CA GLU A 176 0.95 -3.81 17.19
C GLU A 176 1.74 -2.91 16.23
N PRO A 177 1.22 -1.75 15.79
CA PRO A 177 1.94 -0.87 14.88
C PRO A 177 3.11 -0.13 15.55
N ILE A 178 3.02 0.18 16.86
CA ILE A 178 4.03 1.00 17.54
C ILE A 178 5.04 0.13 18.31
N PRO A 179 6.35 0.17 17.98
CA PRO A 179 7.37 -0.57 18.73
C PRO A 179 7.62 0.08 20.09
N LYS A 180 7.40 -0.67 21.19
CA LYS A 180 7.42 -0.15 22.58
C LYS A 180 8.74 0.51 23.02
N TYR A 181 9.87 0.17 22.41
CA TYR A 181 11.21 0.63 22.83
C TYR A 181 11.96 1.41 21.74
N ASN A 182 11.29 1.82 20.66
CA ASN A 182 11.93 2.55 19.57
C ASN A 182 11.89 4.07 19.78
N LYS A 183 13.06 4.71 19.76
CA LYS A 183 13.24 6.17 19.95
C LYS A 183 12.41 7.02 18.96
N LEU A 184 12.20 6.54 17.72
CA LEU A 184 11.44 7.21 16.67
C LEU A 184 9.95 7.44 17.03
N PHE A 185 9.43 6.63 17.97
CA PHE A 185 8.02 6.63 18.38
C PHE A 185 7.83 7.13 19.83
N LYS A 186 8.85 7.76 20.44
CA LYS A 186 8.73 8.31 21.79
C LYS A 186 7.59 9.33 21.86
N GLY A 187 6.55 9.02 22.64
CA GLY A 187 5.34 9.84 22.78
C GLY A 187 4.24 9.58 21.73
N VAL A 188 4.46 8.68 20.78
CA VAL A 188 3.42 8.23 19.84
C VAL A 188 2.53 7.20 20.53
N THR A 189 1.21 7.41 20.50
CA THR A 189 0.21 6.47 21.01
C THR A 189 -0.76 6.09 19.92
N TRP A 190 -0.99 4.79 19.74
CA TRP A 190 -1.96 4.24 18.79
C TRP A 190 -3.01 3.43 19.58
N PRO A 191 -4.05 4.10 20.12
CA PRO A 191 -5.10 3.40 20.86
C PRO A 191 -5.91 2.52 19.91
N SER A 192 -6.34 1.36 20.41
CA SER A 192 -7.36 0.55 19.74
C SER A 192 -8.65 1.38 19.57
N LEU A 193 -9.32 1.23 18.43
CA LEU A 193 -10.45 2.05 18.05
C LEU A 193 -11.72 1.60 18.80
N GLN A 194 -12.06 2.34 19.85
CA GLN A 194 -13.27 2.11 20.68
C GLN A 194 -14.52 2.66 19.97
N PRO A 195 -15.66 1.93 19.94
CA PRO A 195 -16.84 2.32 19.15
C PRO A 195 -17.44 3.71 19.44
N GLN A 196 -17.24 4.24 20.65
CA GLN A 196 -17.92 5.43 21.15
C GLN A 196 -17.16 6.75 20.93
N ASN A 197 -15.85 6.71 20.63
CA ASN A 197 -14.98 7.90 20.64
C ASN A 197 -14.68 8.43 19.21
N GLN A 198 -15.72 8.74 18.43
CA GLN A 198 -15.61 9.22 17.05
C GLN A 198 -15.13 10.69 16.90
N GLN A 199 -14.39 11.23 17.87
CA GLN A 199 -13.84 12.59 17.75
C GLN A 199 -12.50 12.58 17.02
N LEU A 200 -12.49 13.22 15.85
CA LEU A 200 -11.33 13.37 14.95
C LEU A 200 -10.15 14.07 15.65
N PHE A 201 -9.16 13.30 16.08
CA PHE A 201 -7.93 13.84 16.69
C PHE A 201 -7.09 14.62 15.67
N ARG A 202 -7.15 15.96 15.73
CA ARG A 202 -6.53 16.89 14.77
C ARG A 202 -4.99 16.93 14.74
N ASN A 203 -4.31 16.20 15.63
CA ASN A 203 -2.84 16.16 15.68
C ASN A 203 -2.34 14.73 15.43
N TRP A 204 -1.96 14.45 14.18
CA TRP A 204 -1.27 13.24 13.70
C TRP A 204 -1.91 11.90 14.11
N ARG A 205 -2.83 11.36 13.29
CA ARG A 205 -3.34 9.98 13.47
C ARG A 205 -3.97 9.37 12.21
N PHE A 206 -3.54 8.14 11.91
CA PHE A 206 -4.03 7.27 10.85
C PHE A 206 -5.36 6.60 11.27
N VAL A 207 -6.50 6.86 10.59
CA VAL A 207 -7.85 6.39 11.02
C VAL A 207 -8.64 5.56 9.98
N CYS A 208 -9.13 4.38 10.40
CA CYS A 208 -9.96 3.46 9.61
C CYS A 208 -11.45 3.87 9.47
N CYS A 209 -11.89 4.22 8.27
CA CYS A 209 -13.18 3.74 7.73
C CYS A 209 -13.07 2.20 7.42
N GLN A 210 -14.10 1.38 7.17
CA GLN A 210 -15.57 1.53 6.97
C GLN A 210 -16.26 0.15 7.33
N LYS A 211 -17.56 -0.20 7.15
CA LYS A 211 -18.70 0.33 6.37
C LYS A 211 -20.07 -0.16 6.90
N GLN A 212 -21.09 0.72 6.82
CA GLN A 212 -22.53 0.50 6.59
C GLN A 212 -23.36 -0.56 7.36
N HIS A 213 -24.51 -0.10 7.87
CA HIS A 213 -25.79 -0.80 7.71
C HIS A 213 -26.81 0.13 7.06
N VAL A 214 -27.58 -0.39 6.10
CA VAL A 214 -28.76 0.27 5.52
C VAL A 214 -29.98 -0.26 6.28
N SER A 215 -30.77 0.64 6.88
CA SER A 215 -32.10 0.30 7.39
C SER A 215 -33.09 0.23 6.23
N ARG A 216 -33.85 -0.87 6.15
CA ARG A 216 -35.11 -0.87 5.40
C ARG A 216 -36.13 -0.10 6.23
N GLU A 217 -36.79 0.88 5.64
CA GLU A 217 -38.06 1.39 6.16
C GLU A 217 -39.20 0.52 5.63
N SER A 218 -40.22 0.36 6.47
CA SER A 218 -41.47 -0.36 6.25
C SER A 218 -42.58 0.60 5.87
#